data_AF-A0A9D0ADB8-F1
#
_entry.id   AF-A0A9D0ADB8-F1
#
_cell.length_a   1.000
_cell.length_b   1.000
_cell.length_c   1.000
_cell.angle_alpha   90.00
_cell.angle_beta   90.00
_cell.angle_gamma   90.00
#
_symmetry.space_group_name_H-M   'P 1'
#
loop_
_entity.id
_entity.type
_entity.pdbx_description
1 polymer ?
#
loop_
_entity_poly.entity_id
_entity_poly.type
_entity_poly.pdbx_seq_one_letter_code
_entity_poly.pdbx_strand_id
1 'polypeptide(L)' 'MDLTPLYLSAKLSLVSTIILLVLAMPLAAVLVFVRFPGRFLVDSLVNLPLVLPPTVLGFYLLVIMGPDGPVGK' A
#
# COMPACT_ATOMS: atom_id res chain seq x y z
N MET A 1 14.29 20.36 -22.78
CA MET A 1 14.11 19.73 -21.44
C MET A 1 12.75 19.08 -21.46
N ASP A 2 12.68 17.76 -21.52
CA ASP A 2 11.41 17.04 -21.60
C ASP A 2 10.77 17.00 -20.21
N LEU A 3 9.79 17.89 -19.97
CA LEU A 3 9.08 18.02 -18.69
C LEU A 3 8.00 16.93 -18.48
N THR A 4 7.83 16.04 -19.46
CA THR A 4 6.84 14.95 -19.46
C THR A 4 6.92 14.03 -18.24
N PRO A 5 8.11 13.59 -17.77
CA PRO A 5 8.22 12.72 -16.59
C PRO A 5 7.78 13.44 -15.32
N LEU A 6 8.07 14.74 -15.22
CA LEU A 6 7.69 15.57 -14.08
C LEU A 6 6.16 15.71 -14.02
N TYR A 7 5.51 15.97 -15.16
CA TYR A 7 4.07 16.07 -15.26
C TYR A 7 3.37 14.74 -14.92
N LEU A 8 3.86 13.62 -15.47
CA LEU A 8 3.30 12.29 -15.19
C LEU A 8 3.47 11.90 -13.73
N SER A 9 4.64 12.14 -13.14
CA SER A 9 4.90 11.83 -11.73
C SER A 9 4.01 12.69 -10.82
N ALA A 10 3.85 13.98 -11.11
CA ALA A 10 2.97 14.87 -10.34
C ALA A 10 1.50 14.46 -10.44
N LYS A 11 1.03 14.08 -11.64
CA LYS A 11 -0.33 13.59 -11.84
C LYS A 11 -0.55 12.27 -11.10
N LEU A 12 0.37 11.33 -11.23
CA LEU A 12 0.27 10.01 -10.59
C LEU A 12 0.31 10.13 -9.07
N SER A 13 1.24 10.95 -8.53
CA SER A 13 1.33 11.17 -7.09
C SER A 13 0.05 11.78 -6.54
N LEU A 14 -0.48 12.83 -7.16
CA LEU A 14 -1.75 13.46 -6.76
C LEU A 14 -2.90 12.46 -6.74
N VAL A 15 -3.08 11.70 -7.81
CA VAL A 15 -4.16 10.70 -7.90
C VAL A 15 -3.98 9.62 -6.83
N SER A 16 -2.76 9.10 -6.67
CA SER A 16 -2.46 8.07 -5.67
C SER A 16 -2.68 8.57 -4.24
N THR A 17 -2.27 9.81 -3.93
CA THR A 17 -2.49 10.44 -2.63
C THR A 17 -3.98 10.59 -2.34
N ILE A 18 -4.79 11.07 -3.29
CA ILE A 18 -6.23 11.23 -3.08
C ILE A 18 -6.89 9.87 -2.80
N ILE A 19 -6.55 8.84 -3.58
CA ILE A 19 -7.07 7.48 -3.38
C ILE A 19 -6.68 6.95 -1.99
N LEU A 20 -5.40 7.09 -1.64
CA LEU A 20 -4.91 6.68 -0.31
C LEU A 20 -5.59 7.46 0.80
N LEU A 21 -5.85 8.75 0.64
CA LEU A 21 -6.53 9.56 1.65
C LEU A 21 -7.96 9.05 1.87
N VAL A 22 -8.70 8.78 0.79
CA VAL A 22 -10.08 8.29 0.86
C VAL A 22 -10.16 6.88 1.47
N LEU A 23 -9.16 6.02 1.24
CA LEU A 23 -9.16 4.65 1.76
C LEU A 23 -8.53 4.53 3.16
N ALA A 24 -7.40 5.19 3.39
CA ALA A 24 -6.65 5.09 4.64
C ALA A 24 -7.29 5.90 5.77
N MET A 25 -7.91 7.05 5.48
CA MET A 25 -8.57 7.87 6.51
C MET A 25 -9.72 7.12 7.23
N PRO A 26 -10.68 6.48 6.55
CA PRO A 26 -11.71 5.70 7.24
C PRO A 26 -11.12 4.44 7.88
N LEU A 27 -10.12 3.79 7.26
CA LEU A 27 -9.46 2.63 7.85
C LEU A 27 -8.78 2.98 9.18
N ALA A 28 -8.06 4.09 9.23
CA ALA A 28 -7.42 4.60 10.44
C ALA A 28 -8.46 4.97 11.50
N ALA A 29 -9.54 5.64 11.12
CA ALA A 29 -10.62 5.98 12.04
C ALA A 29 -11.27 4.72 12.65
N VAL A 30 -11.54 3.69 11.84
CA VAL A 30 -12.06 2.41 12.33
C VAL A 30 -11.06 1.74 13.27
N LEU A 31 -9.77 1.73 12.94
CA LEU A 31 -8.74 1.15 13.80
C LEU A 31 -8.59 1.89 15.14
N VAL A 32 -8.77 3.20 15.17
CA VAL A 32 -8.60 4.00 16.39
C VAL A 32 -9.85 3.96 17.26
N PHE A 33 -11.04 4.14 16.67
CA PHE A 33 -12.27 4.38 17.42
C PHE A 33 -13.12 3.12 17.64
N VAL A 34 -12.97 2.07 16.83
CA VAL A 34 -13.80 0.85 16.94
C VAL A 34 -13.00 -0.27 17.62
N ARG A 35 -13.56 -0.85 18.68
CA ARG A 35 -13.02 -2.07 19.31
C ARG A 35 -13.72 -3.30 18.77
N PHE A 36 -13.06 -3.97 17.81
CA PHE A 36 -13.51 -5.23 17.22
C PHE A 36 -12.50 -6.35 17.52
N PRO A 37 -12.95 -7.62 17.66
CA PRO A 37 -12.07 -8.73 18.06
C PRO A 37 -10.92 -9.02 17.06
N GLY A 38 -11.06 -8.61 15.80
CA GLY A 38 -10.02 -8.73 14.77
C GLY A 38 -9.02 -7.56 14.69
N ARG A 39 -9.12 -6.55 15.56
CA ARG A 39 -8.33 -5.31 15.47
C ARG A 39 -6.83 -5.55 15.47
N PHE A 40 -6.36 -6.47 16.31
CA PHE A 40 -4.94 -6.81 16.42
C PHE A 40 -4.36 -7.37 15.11
N LEU A 41 -5.12 -8.18 14.37
CA LEU A 41 -4.67 -8.70 13.08
C LEU A 41 -4.54 -7.58 12.04
N VAL A 42 -5.54 -6.71 11.94
CA VAL A 42 -5.52 -5.60 10.96
C VAL A 42 -4.38 -4.62 11.29
N ASP A 43 -4.21 -4.28 12.57
CA ASP A 43 -3.12 -3.41 13.03
C ASP A 43 -1.74 -4.02 12.76
N SER A 44 -1.58 -5.32 13.00
CA SER A 44 -0.35 -6.04 12.68
C SER A 44 -0.08 -6.06 11.17
N LEU A 45 -1.10 -6.27 10.33
CA LEU A 45 -0.97 -6.25 8.87
C LEU A 45 -0.60 -4.87 8.32
N VAL A 46 -1.16 -3.80 8.88
CA VAL A 46 -0.84 -2.42 8.47
C VAL A 46 0.58 -2.03 8.88
N ASN A 47 1.05 -2.50 10.04
CA ASN A 47 2.41 -2.24 10.52
C ASN A 47 3.47 -3.19 9.95
N LEU A 48 3.07 -4.36 9.43
CA LEU A 48 3.95 -5.38 8.87
C LEU A 48 4.96 -4.82 7.83
N PRO A 49 4.56 -3.98 6.85
CA PRO A 49 5.49 -3.44 5.86
C PRO A 49 6.52 -2.50 6.49
N LEU A 50 6.19 -1.90 7.63
CA LEU A 50 7.06 -0.95 8.34
C LEU A 50 8.15 -1.69 9.14
N VAL A 51 7.83 -2.86 9.69
CA VAL A 51 8.79 -3.74 10.38
C VAL A 51 9.57 -4.63 9.42
N LEU A 52 9.04 -4.90 8.22
CA LEU A 52 9.74 -5.64 7.19
C LEU A 52 10.74 -4.74 6.44
N PRO A 53 11.94 -5.24 6.12
CA PRO A 53 12.87 -4.54 5.24
C PRO A 53 12.24 -4.34 3.84
N PRO A 54 12.46 -3.18 3.19
CA PRO A 54 11.92 -2.90 1.85
C PRO A 54 12.41 -3.92 0.79
N THR A 55 13.58 -4.53 1.00
CA THR A 55 14.12 -5.57 0.12
C THR A 55 13.28 -6.86 0.15
N VAL A 56 12.75 -7.23 1.32
CA VAL A 56 11.92 -8.44 1.48
C VAL A 56 10.53 -8.19 0.88
N LEU A 57 9.99 -6.98 1.03
CA LEU A 57 8.79 -6.55 0.33
C LEU A 57 8.95 -6.66 -1.18
N GLY A 58 10.08 -6.21 -1.73
CA GLY A 58 10.41 -6.39 -3.15
C GLY A 58 10.42 -7.85 -3.59
N PHE A 59 11.01 -8.75 -2.80
CA PHE A 59 10.99 -10.19 -3.08
C PHE A 59 9.57 -10.77 -3.07
N TYR A 60 8.72 -10.42 -2.10
CA TYR A 60 7.33 -10.87 -2.08
C TYR A 60 6.52 -10.37 -3.28
N LEU A 61 6.72 -9.12 -3.69
CA LEU A 61 6.09 -8.57 -4.89
C LEU A 61 6.52 -9.32 -6.15
N LEU A 62 7.82 -9.64 -6.28
CA LEU A 62 8.33 -10.44 -7.40
C LEU A 62 7.74 -11.86 -7.43
N VAL A 63 7.55 -12.49 -6.28
CA VAL A 63 6.91 -13.82 -6.20
C VAL A 63 5.44 -13.75 -6.59
N ILE A 64 4.72 -12.72 -6.15
CA ILE A 64 3.28 -12.56 -6.41
C ILE A 64 3.00 -12.16 -7.86
N MET A 65 3.79 -11.23 -8.41
CA MET A 65 3.67 -10.70 -9.76
C MET A 65 4.52 -11.47 -10.79
N GLY A 66 5.27 -12.48 -10.34
CA GLY A 66 6.07 -13.34 -11.20
C GLY A 66 5.19 -14.24 -12.07
N PRO A 67 5.75 -14.85 -13.14
CA PRO A 67 5.01 -15.66 -14.10
C PRO A 67 4.32 -16.89 -13.48
N ASP A 68 4.81 -17.42 -12.36
CA ASP A 68 4.17 -18.50 -11.58
C ASP A 68 3.39 -17.97 -10.36
N GLY A 69 3.27 -16.65 -10.22
CA GLY A 69 2.59 -15.99 -9.10
C GLY A 69 1.07 -15.91 -9.30
N PRO A 70 0.29 -15.82 -8.21
CA PRO A 70 -1.18 -15.77 -8.25
C PRO A 70 -1.76 -14.57 -8.99
N VAL A 71 -0.98 -13.52 -9.26
CA VAL A 71 -1.39 -12.34 -10.06
C VAL A 71 -0.84 -12.39 -11.49
N GLY A 72 0.16 -13.25 -11.76
CA GLY A 72 0.80 -13.41 -13.07
C GLY A 72 0.07 -14.36 -14.04
N LYS A 73 -0.97 -15.06 -13.58
CA LYS A 73 -1.90 -15.83 -14.41
C LYS A 73 -3.16 -15.03 -14.73
#